data_AF-A0A1F5NA13-F1
#
_entry.id   AF-A0A1F5NA13-F1
#
_cell.length_a   1.000
_cell.length_b   1.000
_cell.length_c   1.000
_cell.angle_alpha   90.00
_cell.angle_beta   90.00
_cell.angle_gamma   90.00
#
_symmetry.space_group_name_H-M   'P 1'
#
loop_
_entity.id
_entity.type
_entity.pdbx_description
1 polymer ?
#
loop_
_entity_poly.entity_id
_entity_poly.type
_entity_poly.pdbx_seq_one_letter_code
_entity_poly.pdbx_strand_id
1 'polypeptide(L)'
;MKKLMYNTAAAVGIMALLAAVPALAATTYSLLGDAVIVAGGNPGNAAQIRSDAAIAPSFGGVVVATSAPIPWASLTTLSTDFNVTDDNCGGGSPRVQIRVDTDGDGISNGSVRVALGPSPSFTGCAAGWQSTGNLIGNADAGRYDYSVFGGSPFTTYAAAPAIVLAGDVVGVFVVVDGSWSAAATGGDGEQTTLVDNIEINGDVTTFEPNTPSSKDECKKDGWQSLEDANGQPFRNQGQCVSYFNHQ
;
A
#
# COMPACT_ATOMS: atom_id res chain seq x y z
N MET A 1 -68.77 6.07 25.69
CA MET A 1 -67.43 5.94 26.30
C MET A 1 -67.06 4.46 26.27
N LYS A 2 -66.49 3.98 25.14
CA LYS A 2 -65.09 3.48 25.03
C LYS A 2 -64.61 2.63 26.22
N LYS A 3 -64.47 1.32 26.02
CA LYS A 3 -63.19 0.54 26.01
C LYS A 3 -63.53 -0.96 25.95
N LEU A 4 -63.21 -1.69 24.88
CA LEU A 4 -61.90 -2.15 24.36
C LEU A 4 -61.67 -3.61 24.79
N MET A 5 -61.90 -4.52 23.84
CA MET A 5 -61.62 -5.95 23.90
C MET A 5 -60.11 -6.18 23.96
N TYR A 6 -59.63 -7.02 24.89
CA TYR A 6 -58.25 -7.50 24.91
C TYR A 6 -58.16 -8.81 24.13
N ASN A 7 -57.54 -8.75 22.94
CA ASN A 7 -57.03 -9.92 22.23
C ASN A 7 -55.60 -10.19 22.71
N THR A 8 -55.35 -11.38 23.24
CA THR A 8 -54.01 -11.90 23.50
C THR A 8 -53.40 -12.41 22.18
N ALA A 9 -52.44 -11.70 21.62
CA ALA A 9 -51.60 -12.17 20.53
C ALA A 9 -50.25 -12.65 21.10
N ALA A 10 -49.92 -13.92 20.87
CA ALA A 10 -48.63 -14.50 21.21
C ALA A 10 -47.55 -13.96 20.24
N ALA A 11 -46.50 -13.34 20.79
CA ALA A 11 -45.35 -12.88 20.02
C ALA A 11 -44.41 -14.06 19.75
N VAL A 12 -44.31 -14.48 18.49
CA VAL A 12 -43.24 -15.36 18.00
C VAL A 12 -42.04 -14.48 17.69
N GLY A 13 -41.03 -14.50 18.55
CA GLY A 13 -39.76 -13.82 18.32
C GLY A 13 -38.95 -14.55 17.24
N ILE A 14 -38.83 -13.95 16.07
CA ILE A 14 -37.86 -14.37 15.05
C ILE A 14 -36.50 -13.81 15.47
N MET A 15 -35.70 -14.65 16.11
CA MET A 15 -34.29 -14.34 16.39
C MET A 15 -33.52 -14.58 15.10
N ALA A 16 -33.29 -13.52 14.32
CA ALA A 16 -32.43 -13.58 13.15
C ALA A 16 -31.00 -13.86 13.61
N LEU A 17 -30.50 -15.09 13.36
CA LEU A 17 -29.08 -15.36 13.39
C LEU A 17 -28.43 -14.51 12.29
N LEU A 18 -27.80 -13.41 12.67
CA LEU A 18 -26.77 -12.77 11.86
C LEU A 18 -25.63 -13.77 11.73
N ALA A 19 -25.61 -14.52 10.63
CA ALA A 19 -24.39 -15.22 10.23
C ALA A 19 -23.33 -14.15 10.00
N ALA A 20 -22.29 -14.15 10.84
CA ALA A 20 -21.08 -13.40 10.54
C ALA A 20 -20.53 -13.95 9.22
N VAL A 21 -20.77 -13.22 8.13
CA VAL A 21 -20.05 -13.45 6.89
C VAL A 21 -18.59 -13.19 7.25
N PRO A 22 -17.67 -14.16 7.06
CA PRO A 22 -16.25 -13.84 7.21
C PRO A 22 -15.99 -12.67 6.26
N ALA A 23 -15.56 -11.54 6.82
CA ALA A 23 -15.09 -10.42 6.02
C ALA A 23 -13.96 -10.98 5.16
N LEU A 24 -14.08 -10.87 3.83
CA LEU A 24 -12.96 -11.17 2.96
C LEU A 24 -11.79 -10.31 3.45
N ALA A 25 -10.65 -10.92 3.71
CA ALA A 25 -9.41 -10.17 3.81
C ALA A 25 -9.16 -9.59 2.41
N ALA A 26 -9.65 -8.37 2.19
CA ALA A 26 -9.29 -7.60 1.02
C ALA A 26 -7.77 -7.43 1.07
N THR A 27 -7.09 -7.65 -0.06
CA THR A 27 -5.69 -7.26 -0.20
C THR A 27 -5.57 -5.80 0.23
N THR A 28 -4.71 -5.52 1.20
CA THR A 28 -4.53 -4.16 1.78
C THR A 28 -3.91 -3.18 0.79
N TYR A 29 -3.55 -3.68 -0.40
CA TYR A 29 -2.94 -2.92 -1.46
C TYR A 29 -3.59 -3.13 -2.83
N SER A 30 -3.32 -2.17 -3.71
CA SER A 30 -3.63 -2.22 -5.14
C SER A 30 -2.38 -1.90 -5.95
N LEU A 31 -2.12 -2.68 -6.99
CA LEU A 31 -1.09 -2.39 -7.98
C LEU A 31 -1.64 -1.45 -9.05
N LEU A 32 -0.84 -0.45 -9.43
CA LEU A 32 -1.18 0.54 -10.45
C LEU A 32 -0.07 0.62 -11.50
N GLY A 33 -0.45 1.05 -12.70
CA GLY A 33 0.49 1.19 -13.82
C GLY A 33 1.14 -0.14 -14.18
N ASP A 34 2.45 -0.14 -14.34
CA ASP A 34 3.24 -1.31 -14.71
C ASP A 34 3.79 -2.10 -13.50
N ALA A 35 3.12 -2.00 -12.35
CA ALA A 35 3.51 -2.73 -11.16
C ALA A 35 3.01 -4.19 -11.18
N VAL A 36 3.88 -5.12 -10.81
CA VAL A 36 3.59 -6.57 -10.73
C VAL A 36 4.22 -7.17 -9.48
N ILE A 37 3.71 -8.31 -9.00
CA ILE A 37 4.36 -9.08 -7.94
C ILE A 37 5.39 -10.03 -8.55
N VAL A 38 6.58 -10.06 -7.96
CA VAL A 38 7.68 -10.96 -8.33
C VAL A 38 8.28 -11.63 -7.11
N ALA A 39 8.92 -12.78 -7.30
CA ALA A 39 9.77 -13.37 -6.27
C ALA A 39 11.06 -12.55 -6.08
N GLY A 40 11.74 -12.70 -4.94
CA GLY A 40 13.00 -12.02 -4.64
C GLY A 40 12.87 -10.79 -3.73
N GLY A 41 11.78 -10.73 -2.96
CA GLY A 41 11.57 -9.81 -1.84
C GLY A 41 12.55 -9.98 -0.68
N ASN A 42 12.31 -9.25 0.41
CA ASN A 42 13.20 -9.16 1.55
C ASN A 42 12.51 -9.49 2.88
N PRO A 43 12.15 -10.77 3.13
CA PRO A 43 12.26 -11.94 2.25
C PRO A 43 10.99 -12.16 1.40
N GLY A 44 11.03 -13.13 0.48
CA GLY A 44 9.83 -13.65 -0.18
C GLY A 44 9.53 -12.97 -1.51
N ASN A 45 8.36 -12.35 -1.63
CA ASN A 45 7.89 -11.63 -2.80
C ASN A 45 8.00 -10.12 -2.62
N ALA A 46 8.12 -9.40 -3.74
CA ALA A 46 8.12 -7.95 -3.77
C ALA A 46 7.18 -7.43 -4.86
N ALA A 47 6.77 -6.18 -4.71
CA ALA A 47 6.22 -5.43 -5.83
C ALA A 47 7.38 -4.92 -6.69
N GLN A 48 7.49 -5.40 -7.93
CA GLN A 48 8.29 -4.73 -8.95
C GLN A 48 7.49 -3.56 -9.48
N ILE A 49 8.07 -2.37 -9.39
CA ILE A 49 7.48 -1.12 -9.84
C ILE A 49 8.36 -0.54 -10.93
N ARG A 50 7.82 -0.41 -12.14
CA ARG A 50 8.57 0.06 -13.31
C ARG A 50 7.99 1.34 -13.89
N SER A 51 8.88 2.23 -14.28
CA SER A 51 8.62 3.37 -15.16
C SER A 51 9.51 3.22 -16.38
N ASP A 52 8.94 3.18 -17.58
CA ASP A 52 9.69 3.08 -18.83
C ASP A 52 9.17 4.14 -19.81
N ALA A 53 10.05 5.00 -20.31
CA ALA A 53 9.70 6.09 -21.21
C ALA A 53 9.16 5.62 -22.57
N ALA A 54 9.50 4.39 -22.98
CA ALA A 54 9.03 3.77 -24.21
C ALA A 54 7.70 3.03 -24.06
N ILE A 55 7.27 2.73 -22.82
CA ILE A 55 6.10 1.91 -22.54
C ILE A 55 5.07 2.69 -21.71
N ALA A 56 3.87 2.89 -22.25
CA ALA A 56 2.76 3.45 -21.49
C ALA A 56 2.33 2.50 -20.33
N PRO A 57 2.03 3.00 -19.13
CA PRO A 57 1.79 4.42 -18.83
C PRO A 57 3.04 5.20 -18.36
N SER A 58 4.25 4.63 -18.48
CA SER A 58 5.51 5.21 -18.02
C SER A 58 5.55 5.46 -16.50
N PHE A 59 4.79 4.70 -15.73
CA PHE A 59 4.86 4.64 -14.28
C PHE A 59 4.32 3.31 -13.76
N GLY A 60 4.65 3.00 -12.52
CA GLY A 60 4.02 1.96 -11.73
C GLY A 60 3.89 2.39 -10.28
N GLY A 61 3.08 1.68 -9.50
CA GLY A 61 3.17 1.79 -8.06
C GLY A 61 2.24 0.89 -7.27
N VAL A 62 2.38 0.96 -5.95
CA VAL A 62 1.57 0.23 -4.97
C VAL A 62 0.85 1.23 -4.08
N VAL A 63 -0.47 1.17 -4.06
CA VAL A 63 -1.29 1.92 -3.10
C VAL A 63 -1.60 1.01 -1.92
N VAL A 64 -1.30 1.45 -0.70
CA VAL A 64 -1.74 0.80 0.54
C VAL A 64 -2.70 1.75 1.25
N ALA A 65 -3.96 1.34 1.41
CA ALA A 65 -4.95 2.13 2.13
C ALA A 65 -4.80 1.92 3.64
N THR A 66 -5.04 2.96 4.43
CA THR A 66 -5.17 2.77 5.88
C THR A 66 -6.53 2.14 6.19
N SER A 67 -6.60 1.33 7.25
CA SER A 67 -7.86 0.71 7.70
C SER A 67 -8.87 1.75 8.23
N ALA A 68 -8.36 2.88 8.72
CA ALA A 68 -9.10 4.09 9.05
C ALA A 68 -8.20 5.33 8.83
N PRO A 69 -8.76 6.54 8.67
CA PRO A 69 -7.97 7.77 8.64
C PRO A 69 -7.09 7.90 9.89
N ILE A 70 -5.80 8.21 9.69
CA ILE A 70 -4.82 8.40 10.77
C ILE A 70 -4.49 9.89 10.86
N PRO A 71 -4.80 10.60 11.95
CA PRO A 71 -4.38 11.98 12.10
C PRO A 71 -2.88 12.14 11.85
N TRP A 72 -2.45 13.15 11.11
CA TRP A 72 -1.03 13.33 10.76
C TRP A 72 -0.13 13.29 12.00
N ALA A 73 -0.56 13.92 13.10
CA ALA A 73 0.14 13.92 14.38
C ALA A 73 0.26 12.53 15.06
N SER A 74 -0.57 11.58 14.64
CA SER A 74 -0.60 10.19 15.12
C SER A 74 0.10 9.23 14.14
N LEU A 75 0.55 9.69 12.98
CA LEU A 75 1.44 8.89 12.13
C LEU A 75 2.83 8.92 12.76
N THR A 76 3.28 7.77 13.24
CA THR A 76 4.53 7.60 14.03
C THR A 76 5.56 6.74 13.32
N THR A 77 5.12 5.74 12.54
CA THR A 77 6.01 4.94 11.69
C THR A 77 5.50 4.91 10.25
N LEU A 78 6.46 5.10 9.33
CA LEU A 78 6.31 4.85 7.91
C LEU A 78 7.66 4.38 7.38
N SER A 79 7.71 3.17 6.86
CA SER A 79 8.92 2.61 6.28
C SER A 79 8.59 1.63 5.16
N THR A 80 9.61 1.32 4.39
CA THR A 80 9.60 0.27 3.37
C THR A 80 11.04 -0.16 3.08
N ASP A 81 11.19 -1.41 2.66
CA ASP A 81 12.42 -1.87 2.02
C ASP A 81 12.30 -1.66 0.51
N PHE A 82 13.39 -1.24 -0.12
CA PHE A 82 13.43 -0.98 -1.56
C PHE A 82 14.76 -1.44 -2.16
N ASN A 83 14.74 -1.77 -3.44
CA ASN A 83 15.93 -2.12 -4.21
C ASN A 83 15.76 -1.56 -5.63
N VAL A 84 16.56 -0.57 -5.99
CA VAL A 84 16.59 -0.05 -7.36
C VAL A 84 17.41 -1.04 -8.20
N THR A 85 16.76 -1.73 -9.14
CA THR A 85 17.36 -2.81 -9.92
C THR A 85 17.70 -2.43 -11.34
N ASP A 86 17.13 -1.33 -11.84
CA ASP A 86 17.46 -0.77 -13.15
C ASP A 86 17.60 0.75 -13.11
N ASP A 87 18.60 1.25 -13.83
CA ASP A 87 19.17 2.59 -13.79
C ASP A 87 19.45 3.09 -12.34
N ASN A 88 18.81 4.17 -11.90
CA ASN A 88 19.12 4.79 -10.61
C ASN A 88 17.92 5.58 -10.07
N CYS A 89 17.94 5.91 -8.76
CA CYS A 89 17.07 6.94 -8.23
C CYS A 89 17.47 8.34 -8.75
N GLY A 90 16.47 9.20 -8.90
CA GLY A 90 16.62 10.54 -9.47
C GLY A 90 15.28 11.12 -9.91
N GLY A 91 15.25 12.44 -10.17
CA GLY A 91 14.03 13.12 -10.64
C GLY A 91 12.86 13.10 -9.65
N GLY A 92 13.11 12.81 -8.37
CA GLY A 92 12.07 12.63 -7.36
C GLY A 92 11.44 11.23 -7.31
N SER A 93 12.09 10.23 -7.92
CA SER A 93 11.63 8.84 -7.96
C SER A 93 12.78 7.85 -7.68
N PRO A 94 12.54 6.73 -6.99
CA PRO A 94 11.29 6.31 -6.35
C PRO A 94 10.90 7.22 -5.17
N ARG A 95 9.61 7.25 -4.85
CA ARG A 95 9.10 8.00 -3.68
C ARG A 95 7.89 7.33 -3.04
N VAL A 96 7.69 7.62 -1.76
CA VAL A 96 6.42 7.41 -1.08
C VAL A 96 5.59 8.69 -1.19
N GLN A 97 4.31 8.55 -1.55
CA GLN A 97 3.33 9.62 -1.48
C GLN A 97 2.39 9.36 -0.31
N ILE A 98 2.47 10.16 0.75
CA ILE A 98 1.54 10.09 1.88
C ILE A 98 0.28 10.83 1.46
N ARG A 99 -0.83 10.10 1.30
CA ARG A 99 -2.11 10.63 0.84
C ARG A 99 -2.82 11.31 2.01
N VAL A 100 -2.97 12.63 1.95
CA VAL A 100 -3.55 13.44 3.03
C VAL A 100 -4.94 13.92 2.62
N ASP A 101 -5.91 13.68 3.49
CA ASP A 101 -7.24 14.28 3.52
C ASP A 101 -7.19 15.50 4.47
N THR A 102 -7.61 16.66 3.96
CA THR A 102 -7.55 17.94 4.64
C THR A 102 -8.92 18.57 4.87
N ASP A 103 -10.00 17.93 4.40
CA ASP A 103 -11.37 18.40 4.56
C ASP A 103 -12.30 17.39 5.26
N GLY A 104 -11.81 16.17 5.53
CA GLY A 104 -12.45 15.16 6.36
C GLY A 104 -13.51 14.34 5.62
N ASP A 105 -13.48 14.29 4.29
CA ASP A 105 -14.41 13.50 3.48
C ASP A 105 -13.95 12.03 3.27
N GLY A 106 -12.77 11.68 3.79
CA GLY A 106 -12.15 10.36 3.64
C GLY A 106 -11.37 10.19 2.33
N ILE A 107 -11.26 11.24 1.52
CA ILE A 107 -10.59 11.25 0.22
C ILE A 107 -9.38 12.19 0.30
N SER A 108 -8.26 11.72 -0.19
CA SER A 108 -7.05 12.54 -0.22
C SER A 108 -7.21 13.75 -1.16
N ASN A 109 -6.95 14.95 -0.64
CA ASN A 109 -6.90 16.18 -1.44
C ASN A 109 -5.52 16.41 -2.09
N GLY A 110 -4.54 15.55 -1.78
CA GLY A 110 -3.19 15.62 -2.32
C GLY A 110 -2.24 14.74 -1.53
N SER A 111 -0.98 14.69 -1.98
CA SER A 111 0.03 13.87 -1.32
C SER A 111 1.26 14.66 -0.94
N VAL A 112 1.80 14.35 0.25
CA VAL A 112 3.17 14.72 0.63
C VAL A 112 4.09 13.71 -0.03
N ARG A 113 5.07 14.19 -0.80
CA ARG A 113 6.03 13.33 -1.49
C ARG A 113 7.29 13.19 -0.64
N VAL A 114 7.73 11.96 -0.44
CA VAL A 114 8.87 11.58 0.39
C VAL A 114 9.84 10.77 -0.47
N ALA A 115 10.94 11.40 -0.87
CA ALA A 115 11.92 10.79 -1.77
C ALA A 115 12.62 9.60 -1.11
N LEU A 116 12.86 8.53 -1.88
CA LEU A 116 13.67 7.40 -1.47
C LEU A 116 15.08 7.52 -2.07
N GLY A 117 16.07 7.03 -1.34
CA GLY A 117 17.48 7.12 -1.71
C GLY A 117 18.31 8.12 -0.90
N PRO A 118 19.58 8.33 -1.30
CA PRO A 118 20.54 9.13 -0.53
C PRO A 118 20.21 10.63 -0.53
N SER A 119 19.95 11.19 0.65
CA SER A 119 19.84 12.65 0.81
C SER A 119 21.20 13.33 0.56
N PRO A 120 21.23 14.57 0.04
CA PRO A 120 20.08 15.42 -0.28
C PRO A 120 19.64 15.39 -1.75
N SER A 121 20.37 14.71 -2.62
CA SER A 121 20.08 14.70 -4.06
C SER A 121 19.09 13.61 -4.46
N PHE A 122 18.91 12.58 -3.63
CA PHE A 122 18.10 11.39 -3.90
C PHE A 122 18.49 10.74 -5.23
N THR A 123 19.81 10.66 -5.42
CA THR A 123 20.49 10.01 -6.55
C THR A 123 21.58 9.08 -6.02
N GLY A 124 22.06 8.15 -6.84
CA GLY A 124 23.15 7.26 -6.45
C GLY A 124 22.71 6.17 -5.47
N CYS A 125 21.52 5.61 -5.68
CA CYS A 125 21.01 4.51 -4.88
C CYS A 125 21.97 3.32 -4.92
N ALA A 126 22.20 2.72 -3.75
CA ALA A 126 23.01 1.53 -3.63
C ALA A 126 22.27 0.33 -4.25
N ALA A 127 23.04 -0.60 -4.81
CA ALA A 127 22.50 -1.86 -5.31
C ALA A 127 22.10 -2.78 -4.15
N GLY A 128 21.04 -3.58 -4.37
CA GLY A 128 20.52 -4.51 -3.37
C GLY A 128 19.56 -3.86 -2.39
N TRP A 129 18.89 -4.68 -1.58
CA TRP A 129 17.88 -4.25 -0.63
C TRP A 129 18.41 -3.24 0.38
N GLN A 130 17.75 -2.09 0.44
CA GLN A 130 17.96 -1.02 1.41
C GLN A 130 16.68 -0.86 2.23
N SER A 131 16.83 -0.58 3.52
CA SER A 131 15.72 -0.09 4.32
C SER A 131 15.69 1.43 4.30
N THR A 132 14.49 2.01 4.22
CA THR A 132 14.31 3.45 4.41
C THR A 132 14.52 3.89 5.86
N GLY A 133 14.45 2.94 6.82
CA GLY A 133 14.24 3.27 8.22
C GLY A 133 12.90 3.99 8.43
N ASN A 134 12.67 4.54 9.62
CA ASN A 134 11.46 5.35 9.83
C ASN A 134 11.59 6.69 9.10
N LEU A 135 10.71 6.93 8.13
CA LEU A 135 10.62 8.19 7.41
C LEU A 135 10.03 9.28 8.32
N ILE A 136 9.09 8.94 9.20
CA ILE A 136 8.42 9.92 10.05
C ILE A 136 9.39 10.55 11.06
N GLY A 137 9.40 11.89 11.10
CA GLY A 137 10.31 12.65 11.96
C GLY A 137 11.75 12.77 11.42
N ASN A 138 12.05 12.17 10.26
CA ASN A 138 13.37 12.26 9.65
C ASN A 138 13.73 13.71 9.24
N ALA A 139 14.99 14.08 9.45
CA ALA A 139 15.52 15.43 9.22
C ALA A 139 16.43 15.54 7.98
N ASP A 140 16.41 14.56 7.09
CA ASP A 140 17.22 14.56 5.89
C ASP A 140 16.81 15.71 4.98
N ALA A 141 17.81 16.49 4.57
CA ALA A 141 17.60 17.65 3.73
C ALA A 141 16.97 17.22 2.40
N GLY A 142 15.88 17.89 2.02
CA GLY A 142 15.22 17.71 0.74
C GLY A 142 14.29 16.50 0.63
N ARG A 143 14.15 15.68 1.67
CA ARG A 143 13.38 14.42 1.60
C ARG A 143 11.89 14.67 1.38
N TYR A 144 11.38 15.78 1.90
CA TYR A 144 9.97 16.11 1.89
C TYR A 144 9.64 17.20 0.88
N ASP A 145 8.59 16.94 0.10
CA ASP A 145 7.95 17.89 -0.79
C ASP A 145 6.49 18.08 -0.38
N TYR A 146 6.21 19.28 0.14
CA TYR A 146 4.89 19.75 0.57
C TYR A 146 4.25 20.73 -0.42
N SER A 147 4.80 20.88 -1.63
CA SER A 147 4.38 21.93 -2.57
C SER A 147 2.91 21.84 -2.98
N VAL A 148 2.32 20.64 -3.01
CA VAL A 148 0.88 20.43 -3.24
C VAL A 148 0.03 21.15 -2.19
N PHE A 149 0.56 21.32 -0.98
CA PHE A 149 -0.08 21.97 0.16
C PHE A 149 0.47 23.37 0.44
N GLY A 150 1.12 24.00 -0.55
CA GLY A 150 1.70 25.35 -0.42
C GLY A 150 2.98 25.42 0.41
N GLY A 151 3.60 24.28 0.74
CA GLY A 151 4.90 24.22 1.41
C GLY A 151 6.10 24.20 0.46
N SER A 152 7.30 24.00 1.01
CA SER A 152 8.53 23.83 0.21
C SER A 152 8.54 22.47 -0.50
N PRO A 153 8.98 22.39 -1.77
CA PRO A 153 9.22 21.12 -2.46
C PRO A 153 10.53 20.43 -2.04
N PHE A 154 11.34 21.09 -1.22
CA PHE A 154 12.63 20.59 -0.78
C PHE A 154 12.83 20.97 0.68
N THR A 155 12.47 20.07 1.59
CA THR A 155 12.54 20.32 3.03
C THR A 155 12.60 19.02 3.84
N THR A 156 12.42 19.15 5.16
CA THR A 156 12.40 18.06 6.15
C THR A 156 10.99 17.85 6.70
N TYR A 157 10.76 16.76 7.43
CA TYR A 157 9.47 16.44 8.06
C TYR A 157 8.93 17.57 8.94
N ALA A 158 9.81 18.24 9.70
CA ALA A 158 9.44 19.29 10.64
C ALA A 158 8.85 20.56 9.99
N ALA A 159 8.98 20.69 8.67
CA ALA A 159 8.47 21.84 7.90
C ALA A 159 7.06 21.62 7.34
N ALA A 160 6.36 20.56 7.77
CA ALA A 160 4.98 20.29 7.35
C ALA A 160 4.09 21.54 7.54
N PRO A 161 3.37 21.99 6.50
CA PRO A 161 2.43 23.10 6.62
C PRO A 161 1.27 22.78 7.56
N ALA A 162 0.65 23.81 8.14
CA ALA A 162 -0.47 23.66 9.08
C ALA A 162 -1.65 22.85 8.51
N ILE A 163 -1.92 22.97 7.20
CA ILE A 163 -3.00 22.20 6.55
C ILE A 163 -2.69 20.68 6.53
N VAL A 164 -1.42 20.30 6.41
CA VAL A 164 -0.98 18.90 6.49
C VAL A 164 -1.02 18.43 7.95
N LEU A 165 -0.54 19.26 8.88
CA LEU A 165 -0.55 18.94 10.31
C LEU A 165 -1.96 18.73 10.88
N ALA A 166 -2.97 19.39 10.30
CA ALA A 166 -4.37 19.26 10.68
C ALA A 166 -5.12 18.15 9.93
N GLY A 167 -4.51 17.55 8.91
CA GLY A 167 -5.14 16.54 8.06
C GLY A 167 -4.97 15.11 8.58
N ASP A 168 -5.66 14.20 7.91
CA ASP A 168 -5.61 12.76 8.13
C ASP A 168 -4.90 12.05 6.98
N VAL A 169 -4.14 11.02 7.30
CA VAL A 169 -3.51 10.12 6.36
C VAL A 169 -4.47 8.99 6.04
N VAL A 170 -4.82 8.86 4.77
CA VAL A 170 -5.80 7.86 4.27
C VAL A 170 -5.14 6.73 3.46
N GLY A 171 -3.82 6.76 3.37
CA GLY A 171 -3.03 5.74 2.69
C GLY A 171 -1.68 6.26 2.22
N VAL A 172 -0.90 5.36 1.62
CA VAL A 172 0.37 5.67 0.98
C VAL A 172 0.39 5.11 -0.44
N PHE A 173 1.14 5.77 -1.32
CA PHE A 173 1.39 5.30 -2.67
C PHE A 173 2.89 5.29 -2.93
N VAL A 174 3.50 4.11 -3.03
CA VAL A 174 4.90 3.98 -3.44
C VAL A 174 4.91 3.97 -4.96
N VAL A 175 5.63 4.90 -5.57
CA VAL A 175 5.57 5.15 -7.01
C VAL A 175 6.96 5.23 -7.62
N VAL A 176 7.04 4.71 -8.83
CA VAL A 176 8.18 4.87 -9.74
C VAL A 176 7.66 5.53 -11.02
N ASP A 177 8.15 6.71 -11.32
CA ASP A 177 7.81 7.52 -12.50
C ASP A 177 9.03 8.32 -13.03
N GLY A 178 10.23 7.81 -12.76
CA GLY A 178 11.51 8.48 -13.03
C GLY A 178 12.15 8.16 -14.38
N SER A 179 11.48 7.47 -15.30
CA SER A 179 12.02 7.08 -16.61
C SER A 179 12.68 8.23 -17.39
N TRP A 180 12.05 9.42 -17.36
CA TRP A 180 12.57 10.63 -17.99
C TRP A 180 13.93 11.07 -17.39
N SER A 181 14.10 10.91 -16.07
CA SER A 181 15.34 11.24 -15.38
C SER A 181 16.39 10.20 -15.68
N ALA A 182 16.02 8.92 -15.70
CA ALA A 182 16.91 7.82 -16.02
C ALA A 182 17.56 8.02 -17.41
N ALA A 183 16.75 8.31 -18.42
CA ALA A 183 17.22 8.68 -19.76
C ALA A 183 18.14 9.92 -19.76
N ALA A 184 17.77 10.96 -19.00
CA ALA A 184 18.55 12.20 -18.91
C ALA A 184 19.91 12.01 -18.21
N THR A 185 20.05 10.98 -17.37
CA THR A 185 21.28 10.66 -16.63
C THR A 185 22.14 9.58 -17.27
N GLY A 186 21.85 9.22 -18.53
CA GLY A 186 22.64 8.26 -19.31
C GLY A 186 22.22 6.80 -19.11
N GLY A 187 21.08 6.57 -18.46
CA GLY A 187 20.39 5.29 -18.45
C GLY A 187 19.63 5.02 -19.75
N ASP A 188 18.92 3.91 -19.82
CA ASP A 188 18.15 3.52 -21.02
C ASP A 188 16.72 4.07 -21.04
N GLY A 189 16.32 4.77 -19.98
CA GLY A 189 14.98 5.34 -19.86
C GLY A 189 14.00 4.44 -19.15
N GLU A 190 14.49 3.38 -18.50
CA GLU A 190 13.76 2.59 -17.52
C GLU A 190 14.18 2.98 -16.10
N GLN A 191 13.24 2.97 -15.16
CA GLN A 191 13.55 2.95 -13.74
C GLN A 191 12.73 1.82 -13.14
N THR A 192 13.41 0.81 -12.60
CA THR A 192 12.75 -0.32 -11.93
C THR A 192 13.19 -0.39 -10.48
N THR A 193 12.21 -0.43 -9.58
CA THR A 193 12.42 -0.58 -8.14
C THR A 193 11.57 -1.72 -7.61
N LEU A 194 12.19 -2.64 -6.88
CA LEU A 194 11.48 -3.60 -6.05
C LEU A 194 11.17 -2.95 -4.70
N VAL A 195 9.96 -3.19 -4.19
CA VAL A 195 9.49 -2.66 -2.91
C VAL A 195 8.89 -3.78 -2.08
N ASP A 196 9.17 -3.78 -0.79
CA ASP A 196 8.65 -4.75 0.18
C ASP A 196 8.45 -4.11 1.58
N ASN A 197 7.72 -4.80 2.45
CA ASN A 197 7.53 -4.43 3.86
C ASN A 197 7.06 -2.98 4.06
N ILE A 198 5.97 -2.56 3.38
CA ILE A 198 5.41 -1.22 3.55
C ILE A 198 4.71 -1.16 4.91
N GLU A 199 5.32 -0.46 5.87
CA GLU A 199 4.80 -0.29 7.23
C GLU A 199 4.10 1.06 7.39
N ILE A 200 2.92 1.06 8.01
CA ILE A 200 2.21 2.26 8.45
C ILE A 200 1.76 2.03 9.89
N ASN A 201 2.34 2.73 10.87
CA ASN A 201 1.97 2.61 12.29
C ASN A 201 1.97 1.15 12.83
N GLY A 202 2.90 0.32 12.35
CA GLY A 202 3.03 -1.08 12.73
C GLY A 202 2.20 -2.07 11.90
N ASP A 203 1.28 -1.59 11.06
CA ASP A 203 0.63 -2.43 10.06
C ASP A 203 1.57 -2.62 8.86
N VAL A 204 2.08 -3.83 8.67
CA VAL A 204 3.02 -4.17 7.59
C VAL A 204 2.26 -4.84 6.44
N THR A 205 2.35 -4.24 5.25
CA THR A 205 1.91 -4.85 4.01
C THR A 205 3.08 -5.54 3.31
N THR A 206 2.93 -6.84 3.09
CA THR A 206 3.84 -7.71 2.32
C THR A 206 3.16 -8.17 1.02
N PHE A 207 3.94 -8.82 0.15
CA PHE A 207 3.46 -9.26 -1.17
C PHE A 207 3.40 -10.79 -1.32
N GLU A 208 3.30 -11.49 -0.20
CA GLU A 208 3.20 -12.95 -0.16
C GLU A 208 1.85 -13.45 -0.68
N PRO A 209 1.82 -14.59 -1.39
CA PRO A 209 0.57 -15.21 -1.80
C PRO A 209 -0.29 -15.58 -0.60
N ASN A 210 -1.60 -15.38 -0.70
CA ASN A 210 -2.53 -15.74 0.37
C ASN A 210 -2.81 -17.24 0.40
N THR A 211 -1.81 -18.04 0.79
CA THR A 211 -1.92 -19.50 0.78
C THR A 211 -2.78 -20.03 1.94
N PRO A 212 -3.52 -21.15 1.76
CA PRO A 212 -4.31 -21.75 2.83
C PRO A 212 -3.42 -22.20 3.99
N SER A 213 -3.71 -21.70 5.20
CA SER A 213 -3.07 -22.16 6.44
C SER A 213 -3.70 -23.45 6.99
N SER A 214 -4.91 -23.77 6.54
CA SER A 214 -5.60 -25.00 6.87
C SER A 214 -6.51 -25.50 5.76
N LYS A 215 -6.77 -26.81 5.76
CA LYS A 215 -7.78 -27.43 4.88
C LYS A 215 -9.18 -26.82 5.03
N ASP A 216 -9.51 -26.31 6.21
CA ASP A 216 -10.84 -25.77 6.50
C ASP A 216 -11.05 -24.39 5.87
N GLU A 217 -9.99 -23.60 5.68
CA GLU A 217 -10.05 -22.32 4.95
C GLU A 217 -10.42 -22.50 3.49
N CYS A 218 -10.07 -23.63 2.87
CA CYS A 218 -10.48 -23.92 1.50
C CYS A 218 -11.99 -24.18 1.36
N LYS A 219 -12.71 -24.47 2.45
CA LYS A 219 -14.12 -24.89 2.42
C LYS A 219 -15.07 -23.68 2.42
N LYS A 220 -16.33 -23.91 2.00
CA LYS A 220 -17.42 -22.91 2.08
C LYS A 220 -17.01 -21.58 1.43
N ASP A 221 -16.51 -21.68 0.20
CA ASP A 221 -16.07 -20.55 -0.62
C ASP A 221 -14.80 -19.81 -0.15
N GLY A 222 -14.17 -20.21 0.97
CA GLY A 222 -12.92 -19.59 1.39
C GLY A 222 -11.75 -19.78 0.41
N TRP A 223 -11.80 -20.79 -0.47
CA TRP A 223 -10.84 -20.96 -1.57
C TRP A 223 -10.80 -19.79 -2.57
N GLN A 224 -11.86 -18.97 -2.66
CA GLN A 224 -11.96 -17.90 -3.65
C GLN A 224 -10.98 -16.76 -3.41
N SER A 225 -10.56 -16.56 -2.16
CA SER A 225 -9.58 -15.54 -1.77
C SER A 225 -8.18 -16.09 -1.54
N LEU A 226 -7.98 -17.39 -1.78
CA LEU A 226 -6.72 -18.09 -1.51
C LEU A 226 -5.97 -18.37 -2.81
N GLU A 227 -4.67 -18.43 -2.70
CA GLU A 227 -3.73 -18.61 -3.80
C GLU A 227 -2.78 -19.79 -3.53
N ASP A 228 -2.17 -20.33 -4.59
CA ASP A 228 -1.04 -21.22 -4.43
C ASP A 228 0.26 -20.45 -4.13
N ALA A 229 1.36 -21.15 -3.90
CA ALA A 229 2.66 -20.56 -3.58
C ALA A 229 3.23 -19.68 -4.70
N ASN A 230 2.64 -19.70 -5.90
CA ASN A 230 3.00 -18.85 -7.02
C ASN A 230 2.01 -17.70 -7.22
N GLY A 231 1.13 -17.42 -6.25
CA GLY A 231 0.11 -16.38 -6.35
C GLY A 231 -1.02 -16.72 -7.32
N GLN A 232 -1.20 -17.98 -7.73
CA GLN A 232 -2.28 -18.35 -8.63
C GLN A 232 -3.57 -18.65 -7.86
N PRO A 233 -4.70 -18.03 -8.22
CA PRO A 233 -5.97 -18.29 -7.54
C PRO A 233 -6.44 -19.72 -7.80
N PHE A 234 -7.05 -20.33 -6.78
CA PHE A 234 -7.71 -21.62 -6.96
C PHE A 234 -8.98 -21.47 -7.80
N ARG A 235 -9.29 -22.48 -8.61
CA ARG A 235 -10.48 -22.50 -9.49
C ARG A 235 -11.72 -23.08 -8.81
N ASN A 236 -11.52 -23.84 -7.74
CA ASN A 236 -12.57 -24.43 -6.92
C ASN A 236 -12.02 -24.95 -5.58
N GLN A 237 -12.93 -25.23 -4.64
CA GLN A 237 -12.63 -25.82 -3.33
C GLN A 237 -11.77 -27.09 -3.43
N GLY A 238 -12.04 -27.96 -4.42
CA GLY A 238 -11.31 -29.21 -4.59
C GLY A 238 -9.83 -28.99 -4.87
N GLN A 239 -9.50 -28.02 -5.71
CA GLN A 239 -8.12 -27.64 -6.01
C GLN A 239 -7.40 -27.10 -4.77
N CYS A 240 -8.01 -26.18 -4.02
CA CYS A 240 -7.43 -25.64 -2.79
C CYS A 240 -7.19 -26.74 -1.74
N VAL A 241 -8.20 -27.59 -1.50
CA VAL A 241 -8.07 -28.71 -0.55
C VAL A 241 -6.98 -29.68 -0.99
N SER A 242 -6.88 -29.97 -2.29
CA SER A 242 -5.83 -30.83 -2.84
C SER A 242 -4.45 -30.22 -2.63
N TYR A 243 -4.30 -28.94 -2.95
CA TYR A 243 -3.06 -28.19 -2.75
C TYR A 243 -2.60 -28.26 -1.29
N PHE A 244 -3.48 -27.95 -0.33
CA PHE A 244 -3.14 -28.01 1.09
C PHE A 244 -2.69 -29.40 1.56
N ASN A 245 -3.30 -30.49 1.07
CA ASN A 245 -2.90 -31.85 1.49
C ASN A 245 -1.56 -32.31 0.88
N HIS A 246 -1.01 -31.57 -0.08
CA HIS A 246 0.21 -31.91 -0.82
C HIS A 246 1.33 -30.87 -0.65
N GLN A 247 1.18 -29.94 0.28
CA GLN A 247 2.28 -29.09 0.75
C GLN A 247 3.28 -29.88 1.59
#